data_AF-A0A6D2JIU3-F1
#
_entry.id   AF-A0A6D2JIU3-F1
#
_cell.length_a   1.000
_cell.length_b   1.000
_cell.length_c   1.000
_cell.angle_alpha   90.00
_cell.angle_beta   90.00
_cell.angle_gamma   90.00
#
_symmetry.space_group_name_H-M   'P 1'
#
loop_
_entity.id
_entity.type
_entity.pdbx_description
1 polymer ?
#
loop_
_entity_poly.entity_id
_entity_poly.type
_entity_poly.pdbx_seq_one_letter_code
_entity_poly.pdbx_strand_id
1 'polypeptide(L)'
;MCDASDYAVGAVLGQKIDKKLNVIYYASKTMDDAQCKYATTEKELLAIVFAFEKFRSYIVGSKVIVHTDHAALRHIFAKKDTKPRLLRWILLLQEFDIEVVDKKGVENGVADHLSRMRVEDIVPINDSMPEEQLMAIMILKGEF
;
A
#
# COMPACT_ATOMS: atom_id res chain seq x y z
N MET A 1 -0.67 -3.43 -6.44
CA MET A 1 -2.11 -3.77 -6.55
C MET A 1 -2.72 -3.50 -5.21
N CYS A 2 -3.87 -2.83 -5.16
CA CYS A 2 -4.54 -2.45 -3.93
C CYS A 2 -6.03 -2.75 -4.05
N ASP A 3 -6.65 -3.09 -2.93
CA ASP A 3 -8.08 -3.36 -2.85
C ASP A 3 -8.59 -3.09 -1.42
N ALA A 4 -9.86 -2.69 -1.29
CA ALA A 4 -10.50 -2.55 0.01
C ALA A 4 -11.84 -3.29 0.05
N SER A 5 -12.08 -3.96 1.18
CA SER A 5 -13.39 -4.52 1.51
C SER A 5 -14.10 -3.67 2.56
N ASP A 6 -15.20 -4.18 3.09
CA ASP A 6 -15.93 -3.52 4.16
C ASP A 6 -15.14 -3.42 5.48
N TYR A 7 -14.17 -4.30 5.70
CA TYR A 7 -13.50 -4.48 7.00
C TYR A 7 -11.97 -4.61 6.93
N ALA A 8 -11.37 -4.75 5.76
CA ALA A 8 -9.91 -4.82 5.63
C ALA A 8 -9.42 -4.27 4.29
N VAL A 9 -8.14 -3.92 4.25
CA VAL A 9 -7.42 -3.51 3.04
C VAL A 9 -6.39 -4.56 2.66
N GLY A 10 -6.22 -4.78 1.37
CA GLY A 10 -5.24 -5.70 0.80
C GLY A 10 -4.33 -4.99 -0.18
N ALA A 11 -3.04 -5.34 -0.16
CA ALA A 11 -2.05 -4.80 -1.06
C ALA A 11 -1.01 -5.85 -1.47
N VAL A 12 -0.56 -5.75 -2.73
CA VAL A 12 0.50 -6.59 -3.29
C VAL A 12 1.52 -5.70 -4.01
N LEU A 13 2.77 -5.81 -3.59
CA LEU A 13 3.92 -5.23 -4.27
C LEU A 13 4.50 -6.26 -5.22
N GLY A 14 4.72 -5.88 -6.48
CA GLY A 14 5.40 -6.74 -7.42
C GLY A 14 6.09 -5.95 -8.52
N GLN A 15 7.07 -6.59 -9.14
CA GLN A 15 7.83 -6.04 -10.26
C GLN A 15 7.50 -6.83 -11.53
N LYS A 16 7.35 -6.11 -12.64
CA LYS A 16 7.09 -6.74 -13.94
C LYS A 16 8.41 -7.10 -14.61
N ILE A 17 8.69 -8.39 -14.75
CA ILE A 17 9.86 -8.92 -15.47
C ILE A 17 9.32 -9.82 -16.59
N ASP A 18 9.76 -9.62 -17.83
CA ASP A 18 9.28 -10.36 -19.01
C ASP A 18 7.75 -10.40 -19.15
N LYS A 19 7.12 -9.25 -18.89
CA LYS A 19 5.66 -9.04 -18.89
C LYS A 19 4.87 -9.81 -17.83
N LYS A 20 5.53 -10.61 -16.99
CA LYS A 20 4.93 -11.31 -15.86
C LYS A 20 5.14 -10.51 -14.58
N LEU A 21 4.13 -10.49 -13.71
CA LEU A 21 4.24 -9.88 -12.40
C LEU A 21 4.92 -10.88 -11.46
N ASN A 22 6.10 -10.52 -10.96
CA ASN A 22 6.75 -11.23 -9.87
C ASN A 22 6.43 -10.51 -8.57
N VAL A 23 5.80 -11.21 -7.64
CA VAL A 23 5.42 -10.62 -6.36
C VAL A 23 6.64 -10.54 -5.46
N ILE A 24 6.81 -9.39 -4.82
CA ILE A 24 7.85 -9.11 -3.84
C ILE A 24 7.26 -9.24 -2.43
N TYR A 25 6.06 -8.68 -2.21
CA TYR A 25 5.47 -8.59 -0.88
C TYR A 25 3.93 -8.60 -0.92
N TYR A 26 3.31 -9.29 0.04
CA TYR A 26 1.86 -9.27 0.31
C TYR A 26 1.57 -8.61 1.64
N ALA A 27 0.65 -7.66 1.70
CA ALA A 27 0.24 -7.00 2.92
C ALA A 27 -1.28 -6.94 3.03
N SER A 28 -1.79 -7.12 4.24
CA SER A 28 -3.20 -6.92 4.56
C SER A 28 -3.33 -6.28 5.94
N LYS A 29 -4.38 -5.51 6.16
CA LYS A 29 -4.68 -4.89 7.45
C LYS A 29 -6.18 -4.79 7.67
N THR A 30 -6.63 -5.29 8.81
CA THR A 30 -8.00 -5.09 9.29
C THR A 30 -8.19 -3.62 9.68
N MET A 31 -9.30 -3.05 9.22
CA MET A 31 -9.70 -1.68 9.51
C MET A 31 -10.22 -1.57 10.95
N ASP A 32 -10.00 -0.40 11.57
CA ASP A 32 -10.66 -0.07 12.85
C ASP A 32 -12.14 0.29 12.66
N ASP A 33 -12.88 0.44 13.77
CA ASP A 33 -14.31 0.77 13.76
C ASP A 33 -14.64 2.09 13.04
N ALA A 34 -13.72 3.06 13.04
CA ALA A 34 -13.91 4.32 12.34
C ALA A 34 -13.70 4.12 10.84
N GLN A 35 -12.63 3.44 10.45
CA GLN A 35 -12.27 3.10 9.07
C GLN A 35 -13.34 2.24 8.39
N CYS A 36 -13.92 1.27 9.11
CA CYS A 36 -15.04 0.46 8.62
C CYS A 36 -16.26 1.30 8.20
N LYS A 37 -16.46 2.49 8.81
CA LYS A 37 -17.57 3.41 8.52
C LYS A 37 -17.27 4.40 7.37
N TYR A 38 -16.09 4.34 6.77
CA TYR A 38 -15.72 5.23 5.67
C TYR A 38 -16.52 4.90 4.41
N ALA A 39 -16.69 5.89 3.53
CA ALA A 39 -17.29 5.63 2.23
C ALA A 39 -16.35 4.75 1.38
N THR A 40 -16.89 3.98 0.42
CA THR A 40 -16.10 3.06 -0.43
C THR A 40 -14.86 3.73 -1.05
N THR A 41 -15.00 4.91 -1.65
CA THR A 41 -13.85 5.65 -2.22
C THR A 41 -12.78 6.02 -1.18
N GLU A 42 -13.18 6.28 0.07
CA GLU A 42 -12.24 6.56 1.16
C GLU A 42 -11.52 5.28 1.60
N LYS A 43 -12.21 4.13 1.61
CA LYS A 43 -11.61 2.81 1.90
C LYS A 43 -10.60 2.40 0.82
N GLU A 44 -10.95 2.59 -0.44
CA GLU A 44 -10.05 2.32 -1.57
C GLU A 44 -8.79 3.19 -1.51
N LEU A 45 -8.94 4.48 -1.19
CA LEU A 45 -7.79 5.35 -0.97
C LEU A 45 -6.96 4.91 0.25
N LEU A 46 -7.61 4.48 1.33
CA LEU A 46 -6.92 3.95 2.51
C LEU A 46 -6.07 2.73 2.15
N ALA A 47 -6.53 1.85 1.24
CA ALA A 47 -5.73 0.73 0.76
C ALA A 47 -4.45 1.18 0.03
N ILE A 48 -4.52 2.25 -0.76
CA ILE A 48 -3.34 2.85 -1.39
C ILE A 48 -2.41 3.43 -0.32
N VAL A 49 -2.92 4.25 0.59
CA VAL A 49 -2.10 4.87 1.66
C VAL A 49 -1.39 3.79 2.48
N PHE A 50 -2.12 2.75 2.89
CA PHE A 50 -1.57 1.61 3.60
C PHE A 50 -0.45 0.93 2.80
N ALA A 51 -0.64 0.67 1.50
CA ALA A 51 0.37 0.07 0.65
C ALA A 51 1.65 0.93 0.57
N PHE A 52 1.51 2.24 0.44
CA PHE A 52 2.66 3.15 0.32
C PHE A 52 3.43 3.31 1.63
N GLU A 53 2.74 3.37 2.76
CA GLU A 53 3.39 3.34 4.07
C GLU A 53 4.12 2.01 4.29
N LYS A 54 3.48 0.90 3.90
CA LYS A 54 4.00 -0.45 4.11
C LYS A 54 5.19 -0.78 3.21
N PHE A 55 5.19 -0.31 1.97
CA PHE A 55 6.22 -0.62 0.97
C PHE A 55 7.22 0.51 0.77
N ARG A 56 7.23 1.52 1.66
CA ARG A 56 8.01 2.76 1.51
C ARG A 56 9.48 2.48 1.16
N SER A 57 10.16 1.62 1.91
CA SER A 57 11.56 1.26 1.69
C SER A 57 11.86 0.70 0.30
N TYR A 58 10.89 0.05 -0.34
CA TYR A 58 11.04 -0.51 -1.69
C TYR A 58 10.75 0.49 -2.81
N ILE A 59 9.91 1.49 -2.57
CA ILE A 59 9.31 2.31 -3.64
C ILE A 59 9.74 3.78 -3.62
N VAL A 60 10.35 4.26 -2.53
CA VAL A 60 10.89 5.62 -2.47
C VAL A 60 11.89 5.85 -3.62
N GLY A 61 11.74 6.97 -4.32
CA GLY A 61 12.60 7.35 -5.44
C GLY A 61 12.31 6.60 -6.75
N SER A 62 11.32 5.72 -6.79
CA SER A 62 10.91 4.99 -8.00
C SER A 62 9.52 5.41 -8.47
N LYS A 63 9.28 5.30 -9.78
CA LYS A 63 7.93 5.44 -10.34
C LYS A 63 7.09 4.19 -10.01
N VAL A 64 5.93 4.39 -9.41
CA VAL A 64 5.04 3.31 -8.95
C VAL A 64 3.73 3.35 -9.71
N ILE A 65 3.33 2.21 -10.26
CA ILE A 65 2.02 2.03 -10.89
C ILE A 65 1.08 1.36 -9.90
N VAL A 66 0.01 2.05 -9.53
CA VAL A 66 -1.03 1.55 -8.62
C VAL A 66 -2.18 1.00 -9.45
N HIS A 67 -2.37 -0.30 -9.35
CA HIS A 67 -3.54 -0.99 -9.91
C HIS A 67 -4.65 -1.10 -8.86
N THR A 68 -5.83 -0.57 -9.18
CA THR A 68 -7.08 -0.61 -8.41
C THR A 68 -8.23 -0.83 -9.37
N ASP A 69 -9.33 -1.40 -8.91
CA ASP A 69 -10.58 -1.54 -9.68
C ASP A 69 -11.55 -0.36 -9.49
N HIS A 70 -11.14 0.65 -8.70
CA HIS A 70 -11.95 1.84 -8.43
C HIS A 70 -11.50 3.04 -9.28
N ALA A 71 -12.08 3.16 -10.48
CA ALA A 71 -11.78 4.21 -11.45
C ALA A 71 -11.86 5.66 -10.90
N ALA A 72 -12.63 5.91 -9.85
CA ALA A 72 -12.72 7.23 -9.21
C ALA A 72 -11.38 7.71 -8.63
N LEU A 73 -10.45 6.80 -8.31
CA LEU A 73 -9.14 7.15 -7.77
C LEU A 73 -8.15 7.65 -8.82
N ARG A 74 -8.40 7.46 -10.12
CA ARG A 74 -7.52 8.00 -11.17
C ARG A 74 -7.38 9.52 -11.12
N HIS A 75 -8.44 10.20 -10.67
CA HIS A 75 -8.50 11.67 -10.61
C HIS A 75 -8.33 12.20 -9.20
N ILE A 76 -7.80 11.39 -8.28
CA ILE A 76 -7.74 11.74 -6.86
C ILE A 76 -6.90 12.99 -6.60
N PHE A 77 -5.77 13.14 -7.29
CA PHE A 77 -4.88 14.29 -7.17
C PHE A 77 -5.45 15.59 -7.78
N ALA A 78 -6.49 15.48 -8.61
CA ALA A 78 -7.13 16.63 -9.24
C ALA A 78 -8.30 17.21 -8.41
N LYS A 79 -8.77 16.50 -7.37
CA LYS A 79 -9.89 16.96 -6.53
C LYS A 79 -9.43 18.04 -5.53
N LYS A 80 -9.90 19.26 -5.76
CA LYS A 80 -9.62 20.43 -4.90
C LYS A 80 -10.51 20.49 -3.64
N ASP A 81 -11.75 20.00 -3.72
CA ASP A 81 -12.68 19.97 -2.59
C ASP A 81 -12.71 18.59 -1.96
N THR A 82 -11.85 18.40 -0.95
CA THR A 82 -11.74 17.11 -0.29
C THR A 82 -11.72 17.28 1.23
N LYS A 83 -12.40 16.37 1.94
CA LYS A 83 -12.41 16.34 3.42
C LYS A 83 -10.96 16.41 3.97
N PRO A 84 -10.71 17.06 5.12
CA PRO A 84 -9.37 17.23 5.67
C PRO A 84 -8.53 15.94 5.77
N ARG A 85 -9.17 14.82 6.11
CA ARG A 85 -8.53 13.49 6.15
C ARG A 85 -7.95 13.06 4.81
N LEU A 86 -8.75 13.19 3.75
CA LEU A 86 -8.33 12.78 2.40
C LEU A 86 -7.25 13.71 1.86
N LEU A 87 -7.31 15.01 2.19
CA LEU A 87 -6.25 15.95 1.87
C LEU A 87 -4.92 15.53 2.52
N ARG A 88 -4.94 15.10 3.79
CA ARG A 88 -3.74 14.59 4.48
C ARG A 88 -3.14 13.37 3.78
N TRP A 89 -3.98 12.46 3.31
CA TRP A 89 -3.52 11.28 2.56
C TRP A 89 -2.99 11.65 1.18
N ILE A 90 -3.62 12.59 0.47
CA ILE A 90 -3.12 13.10 -0.80
C ILE A 90 -1.73 13.74 -0.62
N LEU A 91 -1.54 14.55 0.43
CA LEU A 91 -0.24 15.16 0.74
C LEU A 91 0.84 14.11 1.04
N LEU A 92 0.50 13.02 1.73
CA LEU A 92 1.43 11.90 1.96
C LEU A 92 1.82 11.23 0.64
N LEU A 93 0.83 10.97 -0.22
CA LEU A 93 1.05 10.32 -1.51
C LEU A 93 1.81 11.19 -2.51
N GLN A 94 1.80 12.52 -2.35
CA GLN A 94 2.57 13.46 -3.19
C GLN A 94 4.08 13.30 -3.04
N GLU A 95 4.58 12.62 -2.00
CA GLU A 95 6.00 12.32 -1.86
C GLU A 95 6.50 11.36 -2.98
N PHE A 96 5.60 10.59 -3.59
CA PHE A 96 5.95 9.54 -4.55
C PHE A 96 5.53 9.91 -5.98
N ASP A 97 6.25 9.34 -6.97
CA ASP A 97 5.84 9.38 -8.37
C ASP A 97 4.81 8.26 -8.65
N ILE A 98 3.53 8.60 -8.54
CA ILE A 98 2.41 7.66 -8.58
C ILE A 98 1.63 7.79 -9.89
N GLU A 99 1.44 6.66 -10.57
CA GLU A 99 0.49 6.52 -11.68
C GLU A 99 -0.64 5.55 -11.27
N VAL A 100 -1.88 6.04 -11.24
CA VAL A 100 -3.05 5.20 -10.90
C VAL A 100 -3.69 4.66 -12.19
N VAL A 101 -3.72 3.34 -12.31
CA VAL A 101 -4.27 2.63 -13.46
C VAL A 101 -5.44 1.76 -13.01
N ASP A 102 -6.60 2.01 -13.61
CA ASP A 102 -7.78 1.15 -13.45
C ASP A 102 -7.51 -0.24 -14.05
N LYS A 103 -7.84 -1.28 -13.28
CA LYS A 103 -7.69 -2.67 -13.68
C LYS A 103 -8.97 -3.41 -13.34
N LYS A 104 -9.46 -4.27 -14.23
CA LYS A 104 -10.66 -5.07 -13.96
C LYS A 104 -10.46 -5.90 -12.68
N GLY A 105 -11.45 -5.92 -11.78
CA GLY A 105 -11.38 -6.65 -10.50
C GLY A 105 -11.01 -8.13 -10.64
N VAL A 106 -11.40 -8.79 -11.73
CA VAL A 106 -10.98 -10.18 -12.04
C VAL A 106 -9.46 -10.36 -12.16
N GLU A 107 -8.73 -9.30 -12.48
CA GLU A 107 -7.26 -9.30 -12.56
C GLU A 107 -6.59 -8.76 -11.28
N ASN A 108 -7.39 -8.40 -10.26
CA ASN A 108 -6.98 -7.94 -8.93
C ASN A 108 -7.22 -8.99 -7.83
N GLY A 109 -7.49 -10.25 -8.21
CA GLY A 109 -7.98 -11.29 -7.30
C GLY A 109 -7.11 -11.56 -6.06
N VAL A 110 -5.80 -11.29 -6.11
CA VAL A 110 -4.95 -11.46 -4.92
C VAL A 110 -5.17 -10.34 -3.90
N ALA A 111 -5.27 -9.09 -4.35
CA ALA A 111 -5.56 -7.98 -3.45
C ALA A 111 -6.99 -8.08 -2.89
N ASP A 112 -7.95 -8.51 -3.73
CA ASP A 112 -9.34 -8.78 -3.31
C ASP A 112 -9.42 -9.90 -2.25
N HIS A 113 -8.66 -10.98 -2.42
CA HIS A 113 -8.61 -12.02 -1.39
C HIS A 113 -8.03 -11.51 -0.08
N LEU A 114 -6.94 -10.73 -0.15
CA LEU A 114 -6.29 -10.14 1.02
C LEU A 114 -7.18 -9.12 1.74
N SER A 115 -7.98 -8.35 1.00
CA SER A 115 -8.92 -7.38 1.57
C SER A 115 -10.12 -8.05 2.22
N ARG A 116 -10.43 -9.30 1.87
CA ARG A 116 -11.54 -10.09 2.45
C ARG A 116 -11.11 -11.07 3.55
N MET A 117 -9.84 -11.06 3.94
CA MET A 117 -9.35 -11.97 4.98
C MET A 117 -9.72 -11.41 6.37
N ARG A 118 -10.51 -12.17 7.13
CA ARG A 118 -10.78 -11.88 8.55
C ARG A 118 -9.73 -12.57 9.40
N VAL A 119 -8.95 -11.79 10.15
CA VAL A 119 -8.02 -12.32 11.13
C VAL A 119 -8.76 -12.39 12.46
N GLU A 120 -9.14 -13.59 12.90
CA GLU A 120 -9.90 -13.80 14.14
C GLU A 120 -9.02 -13.70 15.39
N ASP A 121 -7.73 -14.03 15.27
CA ASP A 121 -6.76 -14.02 16.36
C ASP A 121 -5.82 -12.81 16.29
N ILE A 122 -5.65 -12.10 17.40
CA ILE A 122 -4.62 -11.04 17.53
C ILE A 122 -3.25 -11.73 17.71
N VAL A 123 -2.77 -12.40 16.68
CA VAL A 123 -1.36 -12.80 16.61
C VAL A 123 -0.61 -11.58 16.08
N PRO A 124 0.26 -10.93 16.87
CA PRO A 124 1.05 -9.82 16.36
C PRO A 124 1.94 -10.34 15.22
N ILE A 125 1.70 -9.85 14.01
CA ILE A 125 2.55 -10.14 12.86
C ILE A 125 3.90 -9.49 13.16
N ASN A 126 4.96 -10.29 13.27
CA ASN A 126 6.32 -9.75 13.36
C ASN A 126 6.71 -9.21 11.98
N ASP A 127 6.46 -7.93 11.80
CA ASP A 127 6.61 -7.23 10.54
C ASP A 127 7.92 -6.43 10.48
N SER A 128 8.84 -6.70 11.42
CA SER A 128 10.16 -6.09 11.42
C SER A 128 10.95 -6.58 10.21
N MET A 129 11.38 -5.68 9.33
CA MET A 129 12.41 -5.97 8.33
C MET A 129 13.78 -5.78 8.99
N PRO A 130 14.56 -6.85 9.26
CA PRO A 130 15.89 -6.70 9.86
C PRO A 130 16.84 -5.87 8.98
N GLU A 131 16.63 -5.89 7.66
CA GLU A 131 17.42 -5.18 6.66
C GLU A 131 17.10 -3.67 6.56
N GLU A 132 16.01 -3.19 7.17
CA GLU A 132 15.70 -1.75 7.22
C GLU A 132 16.54 -0.99 8.27
N GLN A 133 17.26 -1.69 9.14
CA GLN A 133 18.24 -1.07 10.02
C GLN A 133 19.51 -0.76 9.23
N LEU A 134 19.89 0.52 9.19
CA LEU A 134 21.21 0.96 8.72
C LEU A 134 22.30 0.22 9.49
N MET A 135 22.89 -0.79 8.87
CA MET A 135 24.07 -1.47 9.40
C MET A 135 25.23 -0.47 9.39
N ALA A 136 25.57 0.09 10.55
CA ALA A 136 26.76 0.91 10.70
C ALA A 136 28.00 0.02 10.59
N ILE A 137 28.76 0.15 9.50
CA ILE A 137 30.07 -0.49 9.37
C ILE A 137 31.04 0.23 10.31
N MET A 138 31.30 -0.34 11.49
CA MET A 138 32.41 0.11 12.33
C MET A 138 33.71 -0.40 11.72
N ILE A 139 34.51 0.50 11.15
CA ILE A 139 35.88 0.19 10.76
C ILE A 139 36.67 -0.03 12.05
N LEU A 140 36.99 -1.28 12.36
CA LEU A 140 37.96 -1.61 13.40
C LEU A 140 39.31 -1.07 12.94
N LYS A 141 39.77 0.02 13.57
CA LYS A 141 41.16 0.44 13.45
C LYS A 141 42.00 -0.68 14.08
N GLY A 142 42.66 -1.47 13.24
CA GLY A 142 43.68 -2.39 13.69
C GLY A 142 44.79 -1.62 14.40
N GLU A 143 45.01 -1.94 15.66
CA GLU A 143 46.22 -1.54 16.38
C GLU A 143 47.37 -2.38 15.81
N PHE A 144 48.28 -1.71 15.10
CA PHE A 144 49.62 -2.21 14.80
C PHE A 144 50.57 -1.78 15.92
#